data_AF-A0A4R2SXM9-F1
#
_entry.id   AF-A0A4R2SXM9-F1
#
_cell.length_a   1.000
_cell.length_b   1.000
_cell.length_c   1.000
_cell.angle_alpha   90.00
_cell.angle_beta   90.00
_cell.angle_gamma   90.00
#
_symmetry.space_group_name_H-M   'P 1'
#
loop_
_entity.id
_entity.type
_entity.pdbx_description
1 polymer ?
#
loop_
_entity_poly.entity_id
_entity_poly.type
_entity_poly.pdbx_seq_one_letter_code
_entity_poly.pdbx_strand_id
1 'polypeptide(L)'
;MAPRDVVNDLARLTGTGENEAWATTLYSLEGILYERIRITNASRWILPLGIYHRTRRRGGQQWCAICLSTDRQAYYRKNWRLAIVSTCSKHGIVLADRCIDCGSPAVPHQGLDPCCHVCGSDRRSYPHVIADSKALQLEHNFREILAGRAHPPEAFSNIYPLAFFNLVRQILSIVTANPRAQRLRETVCRHNGGDPSEPTFEGIISAPEFLSSSERHRMMAIVAQLLDGWPYKFVALCAEAGMWRSWALRGDRSSIPFEYTTVVDRYLHGT
;
A
#
# COMPACT_ATOMS: atom_id res chain seq x y z
N MET A 1 7.07 -14.16 -12.97
CA MET A 1 5.64 -14.43 -12.65
C MET A 1 5.29 -15.82 -13.11
N ALA A 2 4.22 -16.44 -12.58
CA ALA A 2 3.83 -17.79 -13.01
C ALA A 2 3.46 -17.78 -14.50
N PRO A 3 4.01 -18.68 -15.33
CA PRO A 3 3.60 -18.84 -16.73
C PRO A 3 2.11 -19.19 -16.82
N ARG A 4 1.45 -18.77 -17.91
CA ARG A 4 0.00 -19.03 -18.12
C ARG A 4 -0.33 -20.51 -18.04
N ASP A 5 0.46 -21.33 -18.72
CA ASP A 5 0.26 -22.78 -18.78
C ASP A 5 0.32 -23.41 -17.39
N VAL A 6 1.21 -22.93 -16.52
CA VAL A 6 1.35 -23.42 -15.14
C VAL A 6 0.09 -23.11 -14.31
N VAL A 7 -0.50 -21.92 -14.46
CA VAL A 7 -1.72 -21.56 -13.72
C VAL A 7 -2.90 -22.40 -14.20
N ASN A 8 -3.03 -22.60 -15.51
CA ASN A 8 -4.10 -23.40 -16.10
C ASN A 8 -3.96 -24.88 -15.74
N ASP A 9 -2.73 -25.42 -15.75
CA ASP A 9 -2.46 -26.79 -15.32
C ASP A 9 -2.80 -27.00 -13.84
N LEU A 10 -2.40 -26.06 -12.98
CA LEU A 10 -2.76 -26.11 -11.55
C LEU A 10 -4.27 -26.03 -11.34
N ALA A 11 -4.97 -25.16 -12.06
CA ALA A 11 -6.42 -25.04 -12.01
C ALA A 11 -7.10 -26.37 -12.36
N ARG A 12 -6.70 -26.97 -13.49
CA ARG A 12 -7.19 -28.29 -13.94
C ARG A 12 -6.90 -29.39 -12.91
N LEU A 13 -5.67 -29.48 -12.41
CA LEU A 13 -5.24 -30.54 -11.48
C LEU A 13 -5.89 -30.43 -10.10
N THR A 14 -6.29 -29.22 -9.69
CA THR A 14 -6.94 -28.98 -8.39
C THR A 14 -8.45 -28.88 -8.47
N GLY A 15 -9.04 -28.95 -9.68
CA GLY A 15 -10.46 -28.74 -9.89
C GLY A 15 -10.93 -27.30 -9.61
N THR A 16 -10.01 -26.34 -9.63
CA THR A 16 -10.32 -24.90 -9.44
C THR A 16 -10.68 -24.28 -10.79
N GLY A 17 -11.69 -23.41 -10.85
CA GLY A 17 -12.02 -22.71 -12.10
C GLY A 17 -10.86 -21.83 -12.56
N GLU A 18 -10.57 -21.76 -13.87
CA GLU A 18 -9.45 -20.97 -14.39
C GLU A 18 -9.52 -19.50 -13.94
N ASN A 19 -10.70 -18.88 -14.01
CA ASN A 19 -10.90 -17.50 -13.55
C ASN A 19 -10.58 -17.33 -12.06
N GLU A 20 -10.92 -18.30 -11.22
CA GLU A 20 -10.62 -18.27 -9.78
C GLU A 20 -9.12 -18.42 -9.54
N ALA A 21 -8.47 -19.35 -10.23
CA ALA A 21 -7.02 -19.53 -10.17
C ALA A 21 -6.29 -18.24 -10.61
N TRP A 22 -6.70 -17.63 -11.72
CA TRP A 22 -6.17 -16.36 -12.20
C TRP A 22 -6.43 -15.21 -11.22
N ALA A 23 -7.58 -15.17 -10.56
CA ALA A 23 -7.90 -14.19 -9.53
C ALA A 23 -6.99 -14.29 -8.29
N THR A 24 -6.30 -15.42 -8.06
CA THR A 24 -5.28 -15.53 -7.00
C THR A 24 -3.93 -14.92 -7.37
N THR A 25 -3.71 -14.59 -8.65
CA THR A 25 -2.46 -14.01 -9.15
C THR A 25 -2.49 -12.48 -9.18
N LEU A 26 -1.31 -11.84 -9.19
CA LEU A 26 -1.22 -10.37 -9.35
C LEU A 26 -1.64 -9.89 -10.75
N TYR A 27 -1.72 -10.77 -11.75
CA TYR A 27 -2.20 -10.41 -13.10
C TYR A 27 -3.65 -9.92 -13.09
N SER A 28 -4.46 -10.39 -12.14
CA SER A 28 -5.84 -9.90 -11.95
C SER A 28 -5.94 -8.40 -11.59
N LEU A 29 -4.80 -7.72 -11.37
CA LEU A 29 -4.74 -6.29 -11.10
C LEU A 29 -4.32 -5.45 -12.32
N GLU A 30 -4.02 -6.09 -13.46
CA GLU A 30 -3.83 -5.40 -14.73
C GLU A 30 -5.14 -4.72 -15.17
N GLY A 31 -5.04 -3.53 -15.75
CA GLY A 31 -6.17 -2.65 -16.04
C GLY A 31 -6.65 -1.84 -14.83
N ILE A 32 -6.36 -2.24 -13.59
CA ILE A 32 -6.82 -1.48 -12.41
C ILE A 32 -5.67 -0.76 -11.73
N LEU A 33 -4.67 -1.50 -11.29
CA LEU A 33 -3.51 -0.98 -10.56
C LEU A 33 -2.26 -0.87 -11.44
N TYR A 34 -2.22 -1.64 -12.54
CA TYR A 34 -1.13 -1.68 -13.50
C TYR A 34 -1.68 -1.62 -14.92
N GLU A 35 -1.04 -0.91 -15.83
CA GLU A 35 -1.33 -1.06 -17.26
C GLU A 35 -0.88 -2.45 -17.73
N ARG A 36 0.37 -2.80 -17.42
CA ARG A 36 0.93 -4.15 -17.52
C ARG A 36 1.86 -4.39 -16.35
N ILE A 37 1.73 -5.55 -15.71
CA ILE A 37 2.54 -5.87 -14.54
C ILE A 37 3.91 -6.41 -14.96
N ARG A 38 4.97 -5.73 -14.52
CA ARG A 38 6.35 -6.20 -14.63
C ARG A 38 6.97 -6.19 -13.23
N ILE A 39 7.16 -7.36 -12.66
CA ILE A 39 7.69 -7.49 -11.29
C ILE A 39 9.21 -7.32 -11.34
N THR A 40 9.67 -6.23 -10.76
CA THR A 40 11.07 -5.93 -10.46
C THR A 40 11.21 -5.72 -8.95
N ASN A 41 12.44 -5.47 -8.47
CA ASN A 41 12.66 -5.17 -7.05
C ASN A 41 12.03 -3.83 -6.58
N ALA A 42 11.59 -2.98 -7.51
CA ALA A 42 11.03 -1.66 -7.22
C ALA A 42 9.69 -1.43 -7.96
N SER A 43 8.90 -2.50 -8.14
CA SER A 43 7.57 -2.35 -8.73
C SER A 43 6.68 -1.48 -7.85
N ARG A 44 6.09 -0.44 -8.45
CA ARG A 44 5.09 0.41 -7.80
C ARG A 44 4.01 -0.45 -7.20
N TRP A 45 3.55 -0.13 -5.99
CA TRP A 45 2.46 -0.81 -5.31
C TRP A 45 2.64 -2.30 -4.97
N ILE A 46 3.77 -2.92 -5.27
CA ILE A 46 4.09 -4.28 -4.84
C ILE A 46 5.14 -4.21 -3.75
N LEU A 47 4.86 -4.83 -2.61
CA LEU A 47 5.83 -4.89 -1.52
C LEU A 47 7.04 -5.76 -1.90
N PRO A 48 8.26 -5.20 -1.79
CA PRO A 48 9.48 -5.91 -2.13
C PRO A 48 9.74 -7.01 -1.10
N LEU A 49 10.19 -8.16 -1.58
CA LEU A 49 10.56 -9.30 -0.73
C LEU A 49 12.01 -9.20 -0.22
N GLY A 50 12.83 -8.34 -0.85
CA GLY A 50 14.25 -8.22 -0.54
C GLY A 50 14.97 -9.56 -0.72
N ILE A 51 14.78 -10.19 -1.89
CA ILE A 51 15.38 -11.49 -2.19
C ILE A 51 16.87 -11.29 -2.39
N TYR A 52 17.66 -11.93 -1.54
CA TYR A 52 19.09 -12.08 -1.71
C TYR A 52 19.42 -13.57 -1.64
N HIS A 53 19.88 -14.14 -2.75
CA HIS A 53 19.90 -15.59 -2.99
C HIS A 53 18.52 -16.22 -2.71
N ARG A 54 18.42 -17.09 -1.70
CA ARG A 54 17.18 -17.78 -1.31
C ARG A 54 16.50 -17.15 -0.10
N THR A 55 17.07 -16.09 0.46
CA THR A 55 16.61 -15.45 1.69
C THR A 55 15.78 -14.23 1.37
N ARG A 56 14.62 -14.10 2.03
CA ARG A 56 13.78 -12.88 1.99
C ARG A 56 14.07 -12.06 3.23
N ARG A 57 14.38 -10.77 3.03
CA ARG A 57 14.80 -9.87 4.12
C ARG A 57 13.73 -8.84 4.50
N ARG A 58 12.68 -8.69 3.69
CA ARG A 58 11.67 -7.64 3.82
C ARG A 58 10.29 -8.21 4.09
N GLY A 59 9.46 -7.43 4.79
CA GLY A 59 8.07 -7.73 5.13
C GLY A 59 7.11 -7.70 3.94
N GLY A 60 7.51 -8.26 2.80
CA GLY A 60 6.77 -8.19 1.55
C GLY A 60 5.44 -8.96 1.56
N GLN A 61 5.29 -9.90 2.50
CA GLN A 61 4.03 -10.61 2.76
C GLN A 61 3.54 -10.22 4.15
N GLN A 62 2.48 -9.43 4.21
CA GLN A 62 1.84 -9.05 5.46
C GLN A 62 0.77 -10.07 5.87
N TRP A 63 0.29 -9.99 7.11
CA TRP A 63 -0.87 -10.74 7.60
C TRP A 63 -1.66 -10.04 8.70
N CYS A 64 -2.90 -10.51 8.87
CA CYS A 64 -3.73 -10.20 10.04
C CYS A 64 -3.75 -11.42 10.96
N ALA A 65 -3.24 -11.27 12.19
CA ALA A 65 -3.21 -12.34 13.18
C ALA A 65 -4.60 -12.90 13.52
N ILE A 66 -5.62 -12.02 13.57
CA ILE A 66 -7.01 -12.42 13.84
C ILE A 66 -7.59 -13.21 12.65
N CYS A 67 -7.30 -12.83 11.41
CA CYS A 67 -7.69 -13.65 10.23
C CYS A 67 -7.07 -15.04 10.28
N LEU A 68 -5.76 -15.14 10.54
CA LEU A 68 -5.10 -16.45 10.64
C LEU A 68 -5.64 -17.31 11.79
N SER A 69 -6.27 -16.70 12.80
CA SER A 69 -6.88 -17.40 13.93
C SER A 69 -8.33 -17.81 13.68
N THR A 70 -9.09 -16.99 12.94
CA THR A 70 -10.55 -17.14 12.78
C THR A 70 -10.97 -17.76 11.45
N ASP A 71 -10.11 -17.73 10.43
CA ASP A 71 -10.40 -18.37 9.16
C ASP A 71 -10.42 -19.90 9.35
N ARG A 72 -11.40 -20.60 8.76
CA ARG A 72 -11.51 -22.07 8.79
C ARG A 72 -10.19 -22.74 8.36
N GLN A 73 -9.54 -22.17 7.34
CA GLN A 73 -8.20 -22.51 6.90
C GLN A 73 -7.38 -21.24 6.90
N ALA A 74 -6.31 -21.18 7.69
CA ALA A 74 -5.42 -20.03 7.73
C ALA A 74 -4.67 -19.90 6.39
N TYR A 75 -4.65 -18.70 5.81
CA TYR A 75 -3.88 -18.40 4.60
C TYR A 75 -3.51 -16.92 4.50
N TYR A 76 -2.46 -16.63 3.74
CA TYR A 76 -2.05 -15.28 3.41
C TYR A 76 -2.79 -14.78 2.18
N ARG A 77 -3.37 -13.58 2.28
CA ARG A 77 -4.16 -12.99 1.20
C ARG A 77 -3.27 -12.31 0.17
N LYS A 78 -3.65 -12.41 -1.11
CA LYS A 78 -2.97 -11.77 -2.24
C LYS A 78 -2.82 -10.25 -2.05
N ASN A 79 -3.87 -9.56 -1.61
CA ASN A 79 -3.86 -8.09 -1.47
C ASN A 79 -2.93 -7.59 -0.35
N TRP A 80 -2.54 -8.45 0.60
CA TRP A 80 -1.50 -8.16 1.61
C TRP A 80 -0.07 -8.11 1.02
N ARG A 81 0.05 -8.22 -0.30
CA ARG A 81 1.27 -7.95 -1.06
C ARG A 81 1.34 -6.51 -1.58
N LEU A 82 0.27 -5.73 -1.43
CA LEU A 82 0.14 -4.42 -2.05
C LEU A 82 0.49 -3.31 -1.06
N ALA A 83 1.29 -2.33 -1.49
CA ALA A 83 1.71 -1.23 -0.60
C ALA A 83 0.58 -0.23 -0.27
N ILE A 84 -0.53 -0.27 -1.01
CA ILE A 84 -1.80 0.42 -0.68
C ILE A 84 -2.61 -0.29 0.42
N VAL A 85 -2.14 -1.42 0.93
CA VAL A 85 -2.81 -2.21 1.96
C VAL A 85 -1.88 -2.31 3.17
N SER A 86 -2.21 -1.59 4.23
CA SER A 86 -1.51 -1.68 5.53
C SER A 86 -2.44 -2.14 6.66
N THR A 87 -3.74 -2.22 6.40
CA THR A 87 -4.76 -2.60 7.37
C THR A 87 -5.49 -3.90 7.00
N CYS A 88 -6.18 -4.50 7.96
CA CYS A 88 -7.18 -5.54 7.73
C CYS A 88 -8.58 -4.91 7.68
N SER A 89 -9.27 -4.98 6.55
CA SER A 89 -10.64 -4.44 6.43
C SER A 89 -11.68 -5.22 7.26
N LYS A 90 -11.40 -6.48 7.59
CA LYS A 90 -12.30 -7.33 8.40
C LYS A 90 -12.20 -7.01 9.90
N HIS A 91 -10.99 -6.72 10.39
CA HIS A 91 -10.73 -6.59 11.83
C HIS A 91 -10.30 -5.18 12.26
N GLY A 92 -10.09 -4.26 11.32
CA GLY A 92 -9.72 -2.88 11.64
C GLY A 92 -8.37 -2.73 12.33
N ILE A 93 -7.42 -3.64 12.08
CA ILE A 93 -6.07 -3.61 12.66
C ILE A 93 -5.01 -3.36 11.61
N VAL A 94 -3.88 -2.79 12.01
CA VAL A 94 -2.66 -2.72 11.18
C VAL A 94 -2.14 -4.14 10.97
N LEU A 95 -1.77 -4.46 9.72
CA LEU A 95 -1.21 -5.76 9.37
C LEU A 95 0.21 -5.89 9.91
N ALA A 96 0.55 -7.08 10.38
CA ALA A 96 1.92 -7.44 10.72
C ALA A 96 2.70 -7.81 9.45
N ASP A 97 4.01 -7.54 9.44
CA ASP A 97 4.89 -7.86 8.32
C ASP A 97 6.18 -8.60 8.73
N ARG A 98 6.43 -8.72 10.04
CA ARG A 98 7.60 -9.38 10.64
C ARG A 98 7.23 -10.14 11.91
N CYS A 99 7.90 -11.25 12.17
CA CYS A 99 7.73 -11.99 13.42
C CYS A 99 8.13 -11.09 14.59
N ILE A 100 7.32 -11.08 15.65
CA ILE A 100 7.60 -10.24 16.82
C ILE A 100 8.85 -10.70 17.59
N ASP A 101 9.13 -12.01 17.59
CA ASP A 101 10.23 -12.57 18.38
C ASP A 101 11.58 -12.52 17.66
N CYS A 102 11.61 -12.74 16.34
CA CYS A 102 12.87 -12.82 15.58
C CYS A 102 12.99 -11.84 14.41
N GLY A 103 11.97 -11.02 14.14
CA GLY A 103 11.97 -10.03 13.06
C GLY A 103 11.90 -10.60 11.63
N SER A 104 11.87 -11.93 11.47
CA SER A 104 11.85 -12.57 10.15
C SER A 104 10.50 -12.34 9.42
N PRO A 105 10.53 -12.09 8.10
CA PRO A 105 9.31 -11.91 7.33
C PRO A 105 8.53 -13.22 7.18
N ALA A 106 7.26 -13.13 6.81
CA ALA A 106 6.48 -14.31 6.43
C ALA A 106 6.98 -14.87 5.09
N VAL A 107 7.23 -16.18 5.06
CA VAL A 107 7.65 -16.92 3.86
C VAL A 107 6.79 -18.18 3.75
N PRO A 108 5.55 -18.07 3.22
CA PRO A 108 4.53 -19.14 3.33
C PRO A 108 4.94 -20.53 2.80
N HIS A 109 5.93 -20.61 1.91
CA HIS A 109 6.42 -21.88 1.35
C HIS A 109 7.66 -22.45 2.08
N GLN A 110 8.10 -21.83 3.19
CA GLN A 110 9.30 -22.28 3.93
C GLN A 110 9.00 -22.78 5.35
N GLY A 111 7.76 -23.13 5.68
CA GLY A 111 7.42 -23.70 6.99
C GLY A 111 5.97 -24.13 7.08
N LEU A 112 5.56 -24.53 8.29
CA LEU A 112 4.15 -24.79 8.59
C LEU A 112 3.50 -23.47 9.02
N ASP A 113 2.79 -22.84 8.10
CA ASP A 113 1.95 -21.70 8.45
C ASP A 113 0.87 -22.12 9.48
N PRO A 114 0.53 -21.26 10.46
CA PRO A 114 0.93 -19.86 10.61
C PRO A 114 2.22 -19.64 11.42
N CYS A 115 3.02 -20.67 11.69
CA CYS A 115 4.23 -20.53 12.52
C CYS A 115 5.38 -19.86 11.77
N CYS A 116 6.26 -19.20 12.52
CA CYS A 116 7.47 -18.60 11.98
C CYS A 116 8.45 -19.69 11.52
N HIS A 117 8.86 -19.66 10.25
CA HIS A 117 9.85 -20.60 9.70
C HIS A 117 11.25 -20.52 10.33
N VAL A 118 11.56 -19.48 11.10
CA VAL A 118 12.87 -19.29 11.75
C VAL A 118 12.85 -19.72 13.21
N CYS A 119 11.92 -19.18 14.01
CA CYS A 119 11.88 -19.40 15.47
C CYS A 119 10.71 -20.26 15.94
N GLY A 120 9.79 -20.66 15.06
CA GLY A 120 8.61 -21.46 15.42
C GLY A 120 7.46 -20.67 16.06
N SER A 121 7.66 -19.42 16.47
CA SER A 121 6.61 -18.63 17.11
C SER A 121 5.35 -18.49 16.26
N ASP A 122 4.19 -18.57 16.89
CA ASP A 122 2.90 -18.52 16.24
C ASP A 122 2.55 -17.10 15.81
N ARG A 123 2.36 -16.85 14.51
CA ARG A 123 2.02 -15.51 14.00
C ARG A 123 0.62 -15.03 14.39
N ARG A 124 -0.23 -15.93 14.92
CA ARG A 124 -1.55 -15.61 15.47
C ARG A 124 -1.47 -14.84 16.79
N SER A 125 -0.35 -14.96 17.53
CA SER A 125 -0.15 -14.20 18.78
C SER A 125 0.37 -12.79 18.56
N TYR A 126 0.58 -12.37 17.30
CA TYR A 126 1.12 -11.04 17.02
C TYR A 126 0.21 -9.93 17.59
N PRO A 127 0.76 -8.97 18.36
CA PRO A 127 -0.02 -7.91 18.99
C PRO A 127 -0.91 -7.14 18.02
N HIS A 128 -2.12 -6.82 18.44
CA HIS A 128 -3.09 -6.11 17.62
C HIS A 128 -2.99 -4.61 17.86
N VAL A 129 -2.72 -3.86 16.79
CA VAL A 129 -2.76 -2.40 16.81
C VAL A 129 -3.98 -1.96 16.03
N ILE A 130 -4.89 -1.23 16.68
CA ILE A 130 -6.08 -0.68 16.03
C ILE A 130 -5.64 0.31 14.94
N ALA A 131 -6.25 0.18 13.76
CA ALA A 131 -5.96 1.06 12.64
C ALA A 131 -6.59 2.44 12.86
N ASP A 132 -5.87 3.47 12.39
CA ASP A 132 -6.44 4.80 12.19
C ASP A 132 -7.65 4.72 11.26
N SER A 133 -8.75 5.36 11.67
CA SER A 133 -10.03 5.22 10.99
C SER A 133 -10.04 5.83 9.59
N LYS A 134 -9.28 6.90 9.33
CA LYS A 134 -9.20 7.54 8.02
C LYS A 134 -8.38 6.69 7.05
N ALA A 135 -7.24 6.16 7.49
CA ALA A 135 -6.47 5.20 6.71
C ALA A 135 -7.28 3.92 6.42
N LEU A 136 -7.96 3.36 7.43
CA LEU A 136 -8.78 2.15 7.27
C LEU A 136 -9.88 2.34 6.22
N GLN A 137 -10.60 3.45 6.26
CA GLN A 137 -11.66 3.78 5.30
C GLN A 137 -11.11 3.99 3.89
N LEU A 138 -10.01 4.74 3.75
CA LEU A 138 -9.37 4.95 2.46
C LEU A 138 -8.92 3.62 1.84
N GLU A 139 -8.24 2.77 2.62
CA GLU A 139 -7.80 1.47 2.14
C GLU A 139 -8.98 0.50 1.89
N HIS A 140 -10.08 0.63 2.62
CA HIS A 140 -11.30 -0.13 2.32
C HIS A 140 -11.81 0.22 0.93
N ASN A 141 -11.93 1.50 0.61
CA ASN A 141 -12.32 1.96 -0.74
C ASN A 141 -11.34 1.46 -1.81
N PHE A 142 -10.03 1.47 -1.55
CA PHE A 142 -9.06 0.89 -2.47
C PHE A 142 -9.35 -0.59 -2.74
N ARG A 143 -9.67 -1.39 -1.72
CA ARG A 143 -9.98 -2.81 -1.90
C ARG A 143 -11.26 -3.02 -2.72
N GLU A 144 -12.28 -2.19 -2.54
CA GLU A 144 -13.50 -2.27 -3.34
C GLU A 144 -13.26 -1.92 -4.82
N ILE A 145 -12.42 -0.91 -5.10
CA ILE A 145 -11.98 -0.57 -6.47
C ILE A 145 -11.18 -1.72 -7.09
N LEU A 146 -10.20 -2.28 -6.36
CA LEU A 146 -9.40 -3.42 -6.84
C LEU A 146 -10.22 -4.68 -7.09
N ALA A 147 -11.35 -4.82 -6.41
CA ALA A 147 -12.28 -5.93 -6.59
C ALA A 147 -13.32 -5.67 -7.70
N GLY A 148 -13.29 -4.51 -8.36
CA GLY A 148 -14.27 -4.13 -9.37
C GLY A 148 -15.67 -3.85 -8.80
N ARG A 149 -15.79 -3.63 -7.49
CA ARG A 149 -17.07 -3.38 -6.80
C ARG A 149 -17.34 -1.90 -6.55
N ALA A 150 -16.35 -1.04 -6.75
CA ALA A 150 -16.48 0.40 -6.59
C ALA A 150 -15.67 1.17 -7.64
N HIS A 151 -16.02 2.43 -7.80
CA HIS A 151 -15.27 3.41 -8.58
C HIS A 151 -14.47 4.33 -7.64
N PRO A 152 -13.49 5.11 -8.15
CA PRO A 152 -12.88 6.18 -7.37
C PRO A 152 -13.93 7.10 -6.71
N PRO A 153 -13.59 7.74 -5.57
CA PRO A 153 -14.52 8.64 -4.87
C PRO A 153 -15.07 9.74 -5.79
N GLU A 154 -16.20 10.35 -5.44
CA GLU A 154 -16.90 11.32 -6.30
C GLU A 154 -16.01 12.45 -6.86
N ALA A 155 -15.12 13.00 -6.02
CA ALA A 155 -14.12 14.00 -6.42
C ALA A 155 -13.15 13.54 -7.53
N PHE A 156 -13.13 12.24 -7.79
CA PHE A 156 -12.32 11.52 -8.77
C PHE A 156 -13.17 10.64 -9.70
N SER A 157 -14.49 10.80 -9.73
CA SER A 157 -15.42 9.93 -10.48
C SER A 157 -15.12 9.82 -11.98
N ASN A 158 -14.51 10.86 -12.57
CA ASN A 158 -14.17 10.91 -14.00
C ASN A 158 -12.77 10.36 -14.33
N ILE A 159 -12.02 9.85 -13.35
CA ILE A 159 -10.66 9.36 -13.58
C ILE A 159 -10.63 7.83 -13.59
N TYR A 160 -9.84 7.27 -14.50
CA TYR A 160 -9.63 5.83 -14.55
C TYR A 160 -8.91 5.33 -13.26
N PRO A 161 -9.24 4.14 -12.72
CA PRO A 161 -8.61 3.64 -11.48
C PRO A 161 -7.09 3.68 -11.47
N LEU A 162 -6.44 3.41 -12.61
CA LEU A 162 -4.98 3.49 -12.73
C LEU A 162 -4.45 4.91 -12.45
N ALA A 163 -5.12 5.93 -12.98
CA ALA A 163 -4.77 7.34 -12.74
C ALA A 163 -5.01 7.70 -11.27
N PHE A 164 -6.12 7.26 -10.68
CA PHE A 164 -6.39 7.45 -9.25
C PHE A 164 -5.29 6.88 -8.36
N PHE A 165 -4.90 5.62 -8.56
CA PHE A 165 -3.84 5.00 -7.76
C PHE A 165 -2.48 5.67 -8.00
N ASN A 166 -2.20 6.19 -9.19
CA ASN A 166 -0.98 6.95 -9.43
C ASN A 166 -0.99 8.32 -8.72
N LEU A 167 -2.14 8.98 -8.63
CA LEU A 167 -2.34 10.21 -7.86
C LEU A 167 -2.10 9.96 -6.37
N VAL A 168 -2.73 8.93 -5.81
CA VAL A 168 -2.54 8.52 -4.41
C VAL A 168 -1.06 8.21 -4.15
N ARG A 169 -0.39 7.51 -5.07
CA ARG A 169 1.04 7.20 -4.92
C ARG A 169 1.90 8.46 -4.91
N GLN A 170 1.55 9.44 -5.74
CA GLN A 170 2.27 10.70 -5.80
C GLN A 170 2.17 11.45 -4.47
N ILE A 171 0.96 11.58 -3.92
CA ILE A 171 0.75 12.18 -2.59
C ILE A 171 1.49 11.40 -1.52
N LEU A 172 1.43 10.07 -1.53
CA LEU A 172 2.17 9.25 -0.58
C LEU A 172 3.69 9.47 -0.69
N SER A 173 4.24 9.50 -1.90
CA SER A 173 5.68 9.74 -2.15
C SER A 173 6.15 11.11 -1.68
N ILE A 174 5.23 12.07 -1.68
CA ILE A 174 5.38 13.43 -1.17
C ILE A 174 5.43 13.44 0.35
N VAL A 175 4.41 12.86 0.99
CA VAL A 175 4.28 12.78 2.45
C VAL A 175 5.47 12.05 3.07
N THR A 176 6.00 11.05 2.37
CA THR A 176 7.12 10.24 2.85
C THR A 176 8.50 10.85 2.59
N ALA A 177 8.61 12.04 2.00
CA ALA A 177 9.91 12.63 1.69
C ALA A 177 10.63 13.22 2.93
N ASN A 178 11.94 13.42 2.82
CA ASN A 178 12.77 14.02 3.88
C ASN A 178 12.61 15.57 3.88
N PRO A 179 13.27 16.34 4.79
CA PRO A 179 12.69 17.23 5.80
C PRO A 179 11.65 18.27 5.32
N ARG A 180 11.58 18.60 4.03
CA ARG A 180 10.53 19.48 3.49
C ARG A 180 9.12 18.89 3.61
N ALA A 181 8.97 17.56 3.57
CA ALA A 181 7.66 16.96 3.85
C ALA A 181 7.29 17.03 5.35
N GLN A 182 8.26 17.23 6.25
CA GLN A 182 7.98 17.31 7.69
C GLN A 182 6.98 18.44 7.98
N ARG A 183 7.20 19.62 7.38
CA ARG A 183 6.26 20.75 7.50
C ARG A 183 4.86 20.41 7.02
N LEU A 184 4.72 19.64 5.92
CA LEU A 184 3.41 19.19 5.46
C LEU A 184 2.77 18.23 6.45
N ARG A 185 3.52 17.21 6.90
CA ARG A 185 3.02 16.25 7.89
C ARG A 185 2.55 16.96 9.15
N GLU A 186 3.35 17.88 9.67
CA GLU A 186 3.03 18.70 10.84
C GLU A 186 1.79 19.56 10.60
N THR A 187 1.69 20.25 9.47
CA THR A 187 0.51 21.07 9.13
C THR A 187 -0.76 20.23 9.01
N VAL A 188 -0.70 19.08 8.34
CA VAL A 188 -1.84 18.17 8.22
C VAL A 188 -2.27 17.66 9.59
N CYS A 189 -1.33 17.15 10.40
CA CYS A 189 -1.60 16.58 11.71
C CYS A 189 -2.03 17.63 12.75
N ARG A 190 -1.57 18.88 12.65
CA ARG A 190 -1.99 19.98 13.55
C ARG A 190 -3.49 20.23 13.50
N HIS A 191 -4.08 20.17 12.30
CA HIS A 191 -5.51 20.47 12.09
C HIS A 191 -6.42 19.26 12.29
N ASN A 192 -5.89 18.04 12.19
CA ASN A 192 -6.71 16.84 11.98
C ASN A 192 -6.27 15.61 12.81
N GLY A 193 -5.23 15.74 13.63
CA GLY A 193 -4.61 14.66 14.39
C GLY A 193 -3.71 13.73 13.55
N GLY A 194 -3.06 12.80 14.22
CA GLY A 194 -2.12 11.84 13.64
C GLY A 194 -0.68 12.08 14.09
N ASP A 195 0.24 11.26 13.57
CA ASP A 195 1.66 11.32 13.91
C ASP A 195 2.49 11.82 12.72
N PRO A 196 3.08 13.04 12.80
CA PRO A 196 3.82 13.67 11.71
C PRO A 196 5.30 13.25 11.62
N SER A 197 5.76 12.31 12.46
CA SER A 197 7.17 11.90 12.54
C SER A 197 7.74 11.48 11.18
N GLU A 198 9.04 11.63 10.97
CA GLU A 198 9.67 11.16 9.72
C GLU A 198 9.55 9.64 9.59
N PRO A 199 9.11 9.11 8.43
CA PRO A 199 8.99 7.67 8.27
C PRO A 199 10.35 7.02 8.06
N THR A 200 10.51 5.81 8.60
CA THR A 200 11.74 5.04 8.45
C THR A 200 11.64 4.08 7.26
N PHE A 201 12.57 4.20 6.32
CA PHE A 201 12.66 3.31 5.16
C PHE A 201 13.54 2.10 5.44
N GLU A 202 13.13 0.94 4.94
CA GLU A 202 13.97 -0.25 4.92
C GLU A 202 15.00 -0.15 3.77
N GLY A 203 16.25 0.16 4.09
CA GLY A 203 17.35 0.25 3.12
C GLY A 203 17.44 1.59 2.38
N ILE A 204 18.17 1.61 1.26
CA ILE A 204 18.61 2.86 0.60
C ILE A 204 17.50 3.51 -0.25
N ILE A 205 16.50 2.73 -0.69
CA ILE A 205 15.46 3.22 -1.60
C ILE A 205 14.35 3.92 -0.79
N SER A 206 14.23 5.24 -0.95
CA SER A 206 13.17 6.07 -0.34
C SER A 206 11.88 6.07 -1.16
N ALA A 207 11.27 4.89 -1.32
CA ALA A 207 9.97 4.72 -1.97
C ALA A 207 8.93 4.16 -1.00
N PRO A 208 7.64 4.52 -1.10
CA PRO A 208 6.62 4.10 -0.13
C PRO A 208 6.53 2.58 0.08
N GLU A 209 6.82 1.79 -0.95
CA GLU A 209 6.83 0.32 -0.88
C GLU A 209 7.91 -0.24 0.08
N PHE A 210 8.91 0.57 0.44
CA PHE A 210 10.04 0.19 1.30
C PHE A 210 9.84 0.60 2.76
N LEU A 211 8.70 1.19 3.11
CA LEU A 211 8.30 1.42 4.50
C LEU A 211 7.81 0.11 5.14
N SER A 212 7.80 0.00 6.46
CA SER A 212 7.12 -1.10 7.17
C SER A 212 5.60 -0.94 7.05
N SER A 213 4.83 -1.99 7.40
CA SER A 213 3.37 -1.93 7.46
C SER A 213 2.86 -0.79 8.36
N SER A 214 3.48 -0.62 9.54
CA SER A 214 3.14 0.45 10.49
C SER A 214 3.43 1.84 9.92
N GLU A 215 4.61 2.02 9.29
CA GLU A 215 4.97 3.30 8.67
C GLU A 215 4.07 3.64 7.49
N ARG A 216 3.74 2.67 6.63
CA ARG A 216 2.79 2.88 5.53
C ARG A 216 1.41 3.27 6.03
N HIS A 217 0.91 2.60 7.08
CA HIS A 217 -0.37 2.92 7.71
C HIS A 217 -0.42 4.38 8.19
N ARG A 218 0.61 4.80 8.93
CA ARG A 218 0.73 6.15 9.45
C ARG A 218 0.75 7.20 8.35
N MET A 219 1.51 6.96 7.28
CA MET A 219 1.56 7.86 6.13
C MET A 219 0.26 7.86 5.34
N MET A 220 -0.43 6.72 5.25
CA MET A 220 -1.74 6.62 4.60
C MET A 220 -2.83 7.39 5.35
N ALA A 221 -2.74 7.51 6.68
CA ALA A 221 -3.64 8.35 7.47
C ALA A 221 -3.50 9.83 7.09
N ILE A 222 -2.27 10.31 6.85
CA ILE A 222 -2.01 11.67 6.36
C ILE A 222 -2.50 11.83 4.92
N VAL A 223 -2.27 10.83 4.05
CA VAL A 223 -2.79 10.84 2.66
C VAL A 223 -4.32 10.91 2.64
N ALA A 224 -5.02 10.16 3.50
CA ALA A 224 -6.47 10.20 3.60
C ALA A 224 -7.00 11.60 3.94
N GLN A 225 -6.29 12.33 4.80
CA GLN A 225 -6.65 13.71 5.15
C GLN A 225 -6.39 14.69 4.00
N LEU A 226 -5.34 14.48 3.21
CA LEU A 226 -5.05 15.30 2.03
C LEU A 226 -6.04 15.04 0.88
N LEU A 227 -6.57 13.82 0.77
CA LEU A 227 -7.57 13.46 -0.22
C LEU A 227 -8.99 13.91 0.19
N ASP A 228 -9.25 14.05 1.49
CA ASP A 228 -10.50 14.61 1.99
C ASP A 228 -10.66 16.06 1.48
N GLY A 229 -11.83 16.40 0.96
CA GLY A 229 -12.11 17.73 0.37
C GLY A 229 -11.21 18.12 -0.81
N TRP A 230 -10.73 17.13 -1.58
CA TRP A 230 -9.95 17.36 -2.79
C TRP A 230 -10.67 18.29 -3.80
N PRO A 231 -9.96 19.22 -4.48
CA PRO A 231 -8.53 19.53 -4.35
C PRO A 231 -8.21 20.60 -3.31
N TYR A 232 -9.21 21.28 -2.76
CA TYR A 232 -9.02 22.55 -2.04
C TYR A 232 -8.30 22.37 -0.71
N LYS A 233 -8.62 21.32 0.06
CA LYS A 233 -7.90 21.02 1.32
C LYS A 233 -6.44 20.67 1.06
N PHE A 234 -6.16 19.83 0.04
CA PHE A 234 -4.78 19.54 -0.39
C PHE A 234 -4.02 20.82 -0.70
N VAL A 235 -4.58 21.70 -1.53
CA VAL A 235 -3.96 22.98 -1.92
C VAL A 235 -3.70 23.87 -0.71
N ALA A 236 -4.68 24.05 0.17
CA ALA A 236 -4.55 24.90 1.34
C ALA A 236 -3.44 24.41 2.30
N LEU A 237 -3.42 23.10 2.59
CA LEU A 237 -2.42 22.48 3.45
C LEU A 237 -1.02 22.52 2.84
N CYS A 238 -0.90 22.34 1.52
CA CYS A 238 0.35 22.53 0.81
C CYS A 238 0.84 24.00 0.88
N ALA A 239 -0.03 24.96 0.61
CA ALA A 239 0.32 26.39 0.68
C ALA A 239 0.78 26.80 2.09
N GLU A 240 0.06 26.39 3.15
CA GLU A 240 0.44 26.64 4.54
C GLU A 240 1.78 25.98 4.90
N ALA A 241 2.05 24.78 4.38
CA ALA A 241 3.32 24.09 4.57
C ALA A 241 4.49 24.71 3.76
N GLY A 242 4.24 25.71 2.91
CA GLY A 242 5.24 26.29 2.01
C GLY A 242 5.64 25.35 0.87
N MET A 243 4.69 24.54 0.39
CA MET A 243 4.89 23.50 -0.59
C MET A 243 4.33 23.89 -1.95
N TRP A 244 5.24 24.24 -2.86
CA TRP A 244 4.91 24.75 -4.17
C TRP A 244 5.12 23.70 -5.28
N ARG A 245 4.74 24.08 -6.50
CA ARG A 245 4.73 23.25 -7.71
C ARG A 245 5.93 22.33 -7.90
N SER A 246 7.15 22.88 -7.81
CA SER A 246 8.39 22.12 -8.06
C SER A 246 8.52 20.91 -7.14
N TRP A 247 8.04 21.04 -5.92
CA TRP A 247 8.05 19.98 -4.94
C TRP A 247 6.87 19.03 -5.11
N ALA A 248 5.66 19.56 -5.34
CA ALA A 248 4.47 18.76 -5.58
C ALA A 248 4.59 17.87 -6.83
N LEU A 249 5.41 18.24 -7.82
CA LEU A 249 5.69 17.45 -9.02
C LEU A 249 6.99 16.63 -8.95
N ARG A 250 7.56 16.41 -7.76
CA ARG A 250 8.80 15.63 -7.59
C ARG A 250 8.61 14.15 -7.97
N GLY A 251 9.72 13.49 -8.28
CA GLY A 251 9.75 12.05 -8.58
C GLY A 251 9.58 11.77 -10.08
N ASP A 252 9.05 10.60 -10.39
CA ASP A 252 8.84 10.16 -11.78
C ASP A 252 7.63 10.86 -12.41
N ARG A 253 7.91 11.94 -13.15
CA ARG A 253 6.89 12.77 -13.81
C ARG A 253 6.05 12.01 -14.85
N SER A 254 6.58 10.94 -15.44
CA SER A 254 5.84 10.11 -16.40
C SER A 254 4.67 9.36 -15.75
N SER A 255 4.75 9.18 -14.44
CA SER A 255 3.76 8.46 -13.64
C SER A 255 2.77 9.37 -12.91
N ILE A 256 2.93 10.69 -13.01
CA ILE A 256 2.05 11.66 -12.37
C ILE A 256 0.83 11.90 -13.28
N PRO A 257 -0.40 11.63 -12.81
CA PRO A 257 -1.59 11.83 -13.62
C PRO A 257 -1.81 13.30 -13.99
N PHE A 258 -2.50 13.51 -15.12
CA PHE A 258 -2.86 14.85 -15.58
C PHE A 258 -3.71 15.58 -14.53
N GLU A 259 -4.66 14.89 -13.90
CA GLU A 259 -5.59 15.47 -12.93
C GLU A 259 -4.88 16.00 -11.67
N TYR A 260 -3.81 15.33 -11.25
CA TYR A 260 -2.95 15.85 -10.19
C TYR A 260 -2.17 17.07 -10.68
N THR A 261 -1.58 16.99 -11.88
CA THR A 261 -0.79 18.07 -12.46
C THR A 261 -1.62 19.33 -12.68
N THR A 262 -2.86 19.22 -13.15
CA THR A 262 -3.78 20.36 -13.34
C THR A 262 -4.05 21.10 -12.03
N VAL A 263 -4.23 20.38 -10.92
CA VAL A 263 -4.45 21.01 -9.60
C VAL A 263 -3.20 21.76 -9.16
N VAL A 264 -2.05 21.11 -9.22
CA VAL A 264 -0.77 21.71 -8.82
C VAL A 264 -0.43 22.92 -9.70
N ASP A 265 -0.59 22.80 -11.01
CA ASP A 265 -0.30 23.83 -12.01
C ASP A 265 -1.33 24.96 -12.03
N ARG A 266 -2.47 24.84 -11.34
CA ARG A 266 -3.46 25.91 -11.22
C ARG A 266 -3.31 26.69 -9.92
N TYR A 267 -2.96 25.99 -8.83
CA TYR A 267 -3.09 26.57 -7.48
C TYR A 267 -1.78 26.68 -6.69
N LEU A 268 -0.73 25.93 -7.03
CA LEU A 268 0.51 25.88 -6.24
C LEU A 268 1.68 26.60 -6.93
N HIS A 269 1.46 27.81 -7.46
CA HIS A 269 2.54 28.67 -7.94
C HIS A 269 3.23 29.33 -6.74
N GLY A 270 4.53 29.07 -6.57
CA GLY A 270 5.32 29.83 -5.62
C GLY A 270 5.47 31.26 -6.13
N THR A 271 5.33 32.24 -5.24
CA THR A 271 5.85 33.61 -5.44
C THR A 271 7.36 33.60 -5.58
#